data_AF-A0A1G2IHN0-F1
#
_entry.id   AF-A0A1G2IHN0-F1
#
_cell.length_a   1.000
_cell.length_b   1.000
_cell.length_c   1.000
_cell.angle_alpha   90.00
_cell.angle_beta   90.00
_cell.angle_gamma   90.00
#
_symmetry.space_group_name_H-M   'P 1'
#
loop_
_entity.id
_entity.type
_entity.pdbx_description
1 polymer ?
#
loop_
_entity_poly.entity_id
_entity_poly.type
_entity_poly.pdbx_seq_one_letter_code
_entity_poly.pdbx_strand_id
1 'polypeptide(L)'
;MIILFKFLKISFFVFLDISGILLGVFLLFLGVLLVIGAAIPQWLDWIIVVIGICAFFLHLGHYFNLRYMRWLFGENYFLEK
;
A
#
# COMPACT_ATOMS: atom_id res chain seq x y z
N MET A 1 -24.10 20.50 -2.18
CA MET A 1 -22.79 20.43 -1.48
C MET A 1 -22.40 19.01 -1.06
N ILE A 2 -23.34 18.18 -0.58
CA ILE A 2 -23.08 16.82 -0.06
C ILE A 2 -22.46 15.85 -1.11
N ILE A 3 -22.89 15.92 -2.37
CA ILE A 3 -22.39 15.03 -3.45
C ILE A 3 -20.91 15.29 -3.77
N LEU A 4 -20.50 16.57 -3.80
CA LEU A 4 -19.12 16.96 -4.10
C LEU A 4 -18.14 16.44 -3.03
N PHE A 5 -18.52 16.52 -1.75
CA PHE A 5 -17.74 15.98 -0.65
C PHE A 5 -17.60 14.46 -0.73
N LYS A 6 -18.65 13.73 -1.11
CA LYS A 6 -18.60 12.27 -1.28
C LYS A 6 -17.65 11.89 -2.42
N PHE A 7 -17.67 12.63 -3.53
CA PHE A 7 -16.79 12.38 -4.67
C PHE A 7 -15.32 12.65 -4.36
N LEU A 8 -15.01 13.78 -3.70
CA LEU A 8 -13.65 14.11 -3.25
C LEU A 8 -13.09 13.05 -2.30
N LYS A 9 -13.93 12.58 -1.35
CA LYS A 9 -13.53 11.54 -0.40
C LYS A 9 -13.15 10.26 -1.14
N ILE A 10 -14.01 9.76 -2.03
CA ILE A 10 -13.76 8.54 -2.81
C ILE A 10 -12.48 8.69 -3.64
N SER A 11 -12.35 9.80 -4.36
CA SER A 11 -11.17 10.06 -5.21
C SER A 11 -9.89 10.10 -4.39
N PHE A 12 -9.91 10.69 -3.20
CA PHE A 12 -8.77 10.74 -2.29
C PHE A 12 -8.36 9.33 -1.82
N PHE A 13 -9.31 8.47 -1.44
CA PHE A 13 -9.00 7.10 -1.03
C PHE A 13 -8.42 6.27 -2.17
N VAL A 14 -9.03 6.33 -3.35
CA VAL A 14 -8.53 5.67 -4.56
C VAL A 14 -7.12 6.15 -4.91
N PHE A 15 -6.86 7.46 -4.81
CA PHE A 15 -5.54 8.03 -5.04
C PHE A 15 -4.51 7.58 -3.98
N LEU A 16 -4.92 7.54 -2.71
CA LEU A 16 -4.07 7.07 -1.61
C LEU A 16 -3.65 5.61 -1.81
N ASP A 17 -4.57 4.76 -2.26
CA ASP A 17 -4.26 3.37 -2.57
C ASP A 17 -3.34 3.21 -3.77
N ILE A 18 -3.62 3.91 -4.87
CA ILE A 18 -2.78 3.82 -6.07
C ILE A 18 -1.36 4.30 -5.75
N SER A 19 -1.24 5.41 -5.02
CA SER A 19 0.06 5.93 -4.60
C SER A 19 0.77 4.99 -3.62
N GLY A 20 0.03 4.33 -2.71
CA GLY A 20 0.56 3.30 -1.81
C GLY A 20 1.02 2.03 -2.52
N ILE A 21 0.29 1.55 -3.54
CA ILE A 21 0.70 0.44 -4.40
C ILE A 21 2.00 0.81 -5.13
N LEU A 22 2.05 2.01 -5.72
CA LEU A 22 3.21 2.50 -6.45
C LEU A 22 4.43 2.62 -5.53
N LEU A 23 4.23 3.11 -4.30
CA LEU A 23 5.26 3.16 -3.27
C LEU A 23 5.76 1.76 -2.90
N GLY A 24 4.86 0.78 -2.73
CA GLY A 24 5.22 -0.61 -2.47
C GLY A 24 6.07 -1.23 -3.59
N VAL A 25 5.67 -1.02 -4.85
CA VAL A 25 6.45 -1.45 -6.03
C VAL A 25 7.82 -0.76 -6.07
N PHE A 26 7.86 0.55 -5.78
CA PHE A 26 9.10 1.31 -5.73
C PHE A 26 10.05 0.79 -4.66
N LEU A 27 9.56 0.53 -3.44
CA LEU A 27 10.37 -0.01 -2.34
C LEU A 27 10.86 -1.43 -2.62
N LEU A 28 10.05 -2.26 -3.28
CA LEU A 28 10.46 -3.58 -3.75
C LEU A 28 11.61 -3.49 -4.76
N PHE A 29 11.45 -2.63 -5.77
CA PHE A 29 12.48 -2.41 -6.77
C PHE A 29 13.77 -1.84 -6.16
N LEU A 30 13.63 -0.85 -5.28
CA LEU A 30 14.74 -0.25 -4.55
C LEU A 30 15.46 -1.30 -3.69
N GLY A 31 14.71 -2.09 -2.93
CA GLY A 31 15.26 -3.16 -2.10
C GLY A 31 16.05 -4.19 -2.91
N VAL A 32 15.52 -4.63 -4.05
CA VAL A 32 16.25 -5.52 -4.98
C VAL A 32 17.52 -4.87 -5.51
N LEU A 33 17.45 -3.59 -5.90
CA LEU A 33 18.60 -2.84 -6.38
C LEU A 33 19.69 -2.72 -5.31
N LEU A 34 19.31 -2.49 -4.05
CA LEU A 34 20.22 -2.38 -2.91
C LEU A 34 20.89 -3.73 -2.58
N VAL A 35 20.14 -4.83 -2.65
CA VAL A 35 20.68 -6.18 -2.47
C VAL A 35 21.75 -6.50 -3.52
N ILE A 36 21.60 -6.01 -4.75
CA ILE A 36 22.59 -6.20 -5.83
C ILE A 36 23.76 -5.21 -5.71
N GLY A 37 23.49 -3.98 -5.27
CA GLY A 37 24.45 -2.87 -5.26
C GLY A 37 25.25 -2.68 -3.96
N ALA A 38 24.95 -3.45 -2.89
CA ALA A 38 25.64 -3.45 -1.60
C ALA A 38 25.99 -2.05 -1.04
N ALA A 39 25.09 -1.08 -1.22
CA ALA A 39 25.33 0.31 -0.80
C ALA A 39 25.03 0.56 0.69
N ILE A 40 24.31 -0.36 1.36
CA ILE A 40 23.80 -0.20 2.72
C ILE A 40 23.95 -1.53 3.49
N PRO A 41 23.96 -1.55 4.84
CA PRO A 41 24.01 -2.80 5.59
C PRO A 41 22.87 -3.75 5.23
N GLN A 42 23.21 -5.01 4.97
CA GLN A 42 22.33 -6.05 4.45
C GLN A 42 21.01 -6.21 5.23
N TRP A 43 21.03 -6.01 6.55
CA TRP A 43 19.84 -6.08 7.40
C TRP A 43 18.81 -5.00 7.04
N LEU A 44 19.25 -3.82 6.61
CA LEU A 44 18.36 -2.73 6.21
C LEU A 44 17.73 -2.99 4.84
N ASP A 45 18.46 -3.60 3.91
CA ASP A 45 17.95 -3.96 2.59
C ASP A 45 16.75 -4.90 2.70
N TRP A 46 16.87 -5.93 3.54
CA TRP A 46 15.77 -6.85 3.83
C TRP A 46 14.57 -6.16 4.47
N ILE A 47 14.79 -5.20 5.37
CA ILE A 47 13.71 -4.42 5.98
C ILE A 47 12.96 -3.60 4.91
N ILE A 48 13.69 -2.94 4.00
CA ILE A 48 13.09 -2.14 2.91
C ILE A 48 12.22 -3.02 2.01
N VAL A 49 12.72 -4.21 1.64
CA VAL A 49 11.96 -5.19 0.84
C VAL A 49 10.70 -5.63 1.58
N VAL A 50 10.81 -6.01 2.85
CA VAL A 50 9.66 -6.47 3.66
C VAL A 50 8.61 -5.36 3.80
N ILE A 51 9.03 -4.13 4.09
CA ILE A 51 8.11 -2.99 4.18
C ILE A 51 7.45 -2.72 2.82
N GLY A 52 8.18 -2.80 1.72
CA GLY A 52 7.64 -2.66 0.37
C GLY A 52 6.57 -3.71 0.05
N ILE A 53 6.83 -4.98 0.39
CA ILE A 53 5.88 -6.09 0.26
C ILE A 53 4.63 -5.82 1.10
N CYS A 54 4.80 -5.46 2.37
CA CYS A 54 3.69 -5.18 3.27
C CYS A 54 2.84 -4.01 2.77
N ALA A 55 3.46 -2.90 2.39
CA ALA A 55 2.76 -1.74 1.84
C ALA A 55 2.01 -2.09 0.55
N PHE A 56 2.65 -2.82 -0.36
CA PHE A 56 2.03 -3.28 -1.61
C PHE A 56 0.78 -4.13 -1.35
N PHE A 57 0.88 -5.16 -0.50
CA PHE A 57 -0.26 -6.03 -0.19
C PHE A 57 -1.34 -5.31 0.61
N LEU A 58 -0.99 -4.36 1.47
CA LEU A 58 -1.97 -3.60 2.23
C LEU A 58 -2.79 -2.72 1.29
N HIS A 59 -2.14 -1.92 0.45
CA HIS A 59 -2.83 -1.03 -0.48
C HIS A 59 -3.53 -1.78 -1.61
N LEU A 60 -2.97 -2.89 -2.10
CA LEU A 60 -3.64 -3.71 -3.12
C LEU A 60 -4.87 -4.42 -2.54
N GLY A 61 -4.76 -4.93 -1.32
CA GLY A 61 -5.89 -5.51 -0.60
C GLY A 61 -6.99 -4.49 -0.32
N HIS A 62 -6.61 -3.25 0.02
CA HIS A 62 -7.55 -2.15 0.23
C HIS A 62 -8.22 -1.74 -1.10
N TYR A 63 -7.44 -1.55 -2.16
CA TYR A 63 -7.96 -1.14 -3.46
C TYR A 63 -8.99 -2.13 -4.05
N PHE A 64 -8.68 -3.43 -4.01
CA PHE A 64 -9.57 -4.47 -4.54
C PHE A 64 -10.63 -4.95 -3.54
N ASN A 65 -10.64 -4.42 -2.31
CA ASN A 65 -11.53 -4.85 -1.23
C ASN A 65 -11.50 -6.37 -1.01
N LEU A 66 -10.28 -6.93 -0.95
CA LEU A 66 -10.04 -8.37 -0.84
C LEU A 66 -10.48 -8.92 0.51
N ARG A 67 -10.99 -10.16 0.50
CA ARG A 67 -11.59 -10.82 1.68
C ARG A 67 -10.64 -10.91 2.88
N TYR A 68 -9.33 -11.09 2.65
CA TYR A 68 -8.36 -11.16 3.76
C TYR A 68 -8.15 -9.83 4.47
N MET A 69 -8.31 -8.69 3.79
CA MET A 69 -8.25 -7.37 4.44
C MET A 69 -9.42 -7.13 5.38
N ARG A 70 -10.62 -7.61 5.02
CA ARG A 70 -11.77 -7.59 5.96
C ARG A 70 -11.54 -8.50 7.16
N TRP A 71 -10.83 -9.61 6.98
CA TRP A 71 -10.48 -10.50 8.08
C TRP A 71 -9.42 -9.90 9.01
N LEU A 72 -8.40 -9.20 8.47
CA LEU A 72 -7.32 -8.58 9.24
C LEU A 72 -7.71 -7.29 9.95
N PHE A 73 -8.49 -6.43 9.30
CA PHE A 73 -8.80 -5.08 9.79
C PHE A 73 -10.29 -4.88 10.17
N GLY A 74 -11.13 -5.90 9.99
CA GLY A 74 -12.55 -5.88 10.32
C GLY A 74 -13.44 -5.33 9.19
N GLU A 75 -14.75 -5.56 9.29
CA GLU A 75 -15.72 -5.20 8.25
C GLU A 75 -15.86 -3.68 8.04
N ASN A 76 -15.49 -2.88 9.05
CA ASN A 76 -15.60 -1.41 9.05
C ASN A 76 -14.35 -0.69 8.50
N TYR A 77 -13.31 -1.41 8.08
CA TYR A 77 -12.07 -0.79 7.57
C TYR A 77 -12.25 -0.22 6.15
N PHE A 78 -13.15 -0.82 5.38
CA PHE A 78 -13.62 -0.28 4.12
C PHE A 78 -14.74 0.68 4.44
N LEU A 79 -14.49 1.98 4.24
CA LEU A 79 -15.47 3.04 4.42
C LEU A 79 -16.87 2.58 4.03
N GLU A 80 -17.80 2.68 4.97
CA GLU A 80 -19.24 2.56 4.73
C GLU A 80 -19.60 3.24 3.40
N LYS A 81 -20.11 2.41 2.47
CA LYS A 81 -20.57 2.80 1.13
C LYS A 81 -21.75 3.77 1.20
#